data_AF-A0A952VDN5-F1
#
_entry.id   AF-A0A952VDN5-F1
#
_cell.length_a   1.000
_cell.length_b   1.000
_cell.length_c   1.000
_cell.angle_alpha   90.00
_cell.angle_beta   90.00
_cell.angle_gamma   90.00
#
_symmetry.space_group_name_H-M   'P 1'
#
loop_
_entity.id
_entity.type
_entity.pdbx_description
1 polymer ?
#
loop_
_entity_poly.entity_id
_entity_poly.type
_entity_poly.pdbx_seq_one_letter_code
_entity_poly.pdbx_strand_id
1 'polypeptide(L)'
;MKIILLNVFLSSLVAISGCNVQTGNSPNTANTSNAAANEKPAAGTASPTPETKPEAAKIDCKGLSMPGKIAIPKQTFPFDNEPFKGSCFATFGSKEDMLDAKDLPRGSTFHIFKDGKKVYDLPDAFDGMGACWVEAISFDDLNGDKLVDVIMAGSCLSARDSYPQNAVYVNTGKGFTTDSDANEKLQGMKTAKAIEDYVRKHTKEFFK
;
A
#
# COMPACT_ATOMS: atom_id res chain seq x y z
N MET A 1 52.68 -5.86 -4.59
CA MET A 1 52.51 -5.95 -6.06
C MET A 1 51.38 -5.00 -6.44
N LYS A 2 51.71 -3.90 -7.14
CA LYS A 2 50.76 -2.90 -7.65
C LYS A 2 49.98 -3.49 -8.82
N ILE A 3 48.65 -3.34 -8.87
CA ILE A 3 47.92 -2.89 -10.08
C ILE A 3 46.75 -2.01 -9.62
N ILE A 4 46.79 -0.76 -10.05
CA ILE A 4 45.70 0.22 -10.05
C ILE A 4 44.96 0.04 -11.36
N LEU A 5 43.63 0.07 -11.37
CA LEU A 5 42.85 0.46 -12.55
C LEU A 5 41.61 1.24 -12.12
N LEU A 6 41.78 2.54 -12.24
CA LEU A 6 40.78 3.60 -12.25
C LEU A 6 39.90 3.41 -13.49
N ASN A 7 38.57 3.53 -13.39
CA ASN A 7 37.74 3.82 -14.55
C ASN A 7 36.71 4.89 -14.20
N VAL A 8 36.88 6.00 -14.92
CA VAL A 8 36.09 7.23 -14.96
C VAL A 8 35.26 7.18 -16.24
N PHE A 9 33.95 7.35 -16.17
CA PHE A 9 33.09 7.75 -17.29
C PHE A 9 31.94 8.59 -16.69
N LEU A 10 31.99 9.91 -16.76
CA LEU A 10 31.70 10.82 -17.87
C LEU A 10 30.20 10.95 -18.19
N SER A 11 29.74 12.18 -17.97
CA SER A 11 28.40 12.74 -17.92
C SER A 11 27.63 12.69 -19.24
N SER A 12 26.30 12.78 -19.16
CA SER A 12 25.48 13.42 -20.20
C SER A 12 24.24 14.07 -19.57
N LEU A 13 24.22 15.40 -19.63
CA LEU A 13 23.02 16.22 -19.47
C LEU A 13 22.09 15.96 -20.67
N VAL A 14 20.78 15.88 -20.43
CA VAL A 14 19.76 16.19 -21.44
C VAL A 14 18.87 17.27 -20.87
N ALA A 15 18.96 18.46 -21.45
CA ALA A 15 17.99 19.54 -21.30
C ALA A 15 16.90 19.36 -22.35
N ILE A 16 15.63 19.46 -21.94
CA ILE A 16 14.50 19.61 -22.86
C ILE A 16 13.88 20.98 -22.60
N SER A 17 13.88 21.81 -23.63
CA SER A 17 13.27 23.13 -23.70
C SER A 17 11.87 23.06 -24.33
N GLY A 18 10.97 23.96 -23.89
CA GLY A 18 9.79 24.45 -24.63
C GLY A 18 8.53 23.59 -24.51
N CYS A 19 7.30 24.11 -24.42
CA CYS A 19 6.80 25.45 -24.71
C CYS A 19 5.59 25.83 -23.82
N ASN A 20 5.54 27.13 -23.59
CA ASN A 20 4.41 27.98 -23.20
C ASN A 20 3.07 27.58 -23.86
N VAL A 21 1.98 27.58 -23.10
CA VAL A 21 0.61 27.79 -23.63
C VAL A 21 0.05 29.06 -23.01
N GLN A 22 -0.38 29.94 -23.91
CA GLN A 22 -0.96 31.25 -23.67
C GLN A 22 -2.27 31.21 -22.87
N THR A 23 -2.35 32.22 -22.01
CA THR A 23 -3.51 32.95 -21.53
C THR A 23 -4.73 33.03 -22.47
N GLY A 24 -5.91 32.92 -21.87
CA GLY A 24 -7.17 33.44 -22.42
C GLY A 24 -8.21 33.58 -21.31
N ASN A 25 -8.37 34.80 -20.80
CA ASN A 25 -9.36 35.18 -19.79
C ASN A 25 -10.62 35.78 -20.46
N SER A 26 -11.78 35.47 -19.87
CA SER A 26 -13.00 36.31 -19.74
C SER A 26 -13.97 36.46 -20.94
N PRO A 27 -15.23 36.94 -20.72
CA PRO A 27 -16.20 36.62 -19.65
C PRO A 27 -17.68 36.53 -20.17
N ASN A 28 -18.63 36.44 -19.22
CA ASN A 28 -20.09 36.66 -19.32
C ASN A 28 -20.92 35.51 -19.93
N THR A 29 -22.11 35.16 -19.45
CA THR A 29 -23.18 35.97 -18.83
C THR A 29 -24.10 35.08 -17.98
N ALA A 30 -24.63 35.63 -16.88
CA ALA A 30 -25.74 35.06 -16.12
C ALA A 30 -27.08 35.21 -16.87
N ASN A 31 -28.01 34.24 -16.74
CA ASN A 31 -29.42 34.53 -16.45
C ASN A 31 -30.24 33.29 -16.06
N THR A 32 -30.57 33.24 -14.78
CA THR A 32 -31.92 33.15 -14.18
C THR A 32 -33.06 32.33 -14.83
N SER A 33 -33.65 31.49 -13.97
CA SER A 33 -35.09 31.24 -13.70
C SER A 33 -35.93 30.20 -14.48
N ASN A 34 -36.51 29.31 -13.66
CA ASN A 34 -37.91 28.86 -13.59
C ASN A 34 -38.32 27.44 -14.04
N ALA A 35 -38.61 26.63 -13.01
CA ALA A 35 -39.90 25.99 -12.68
C ALA A 35 -40.63 25.07 -13.69
N ALA A 36 -40.66 23.79 -13.31
CA ALA A 36 -41.75 22.79 -13.32
C ALA A 36 -43.00 23.02 -14.20
N ALA A 37 -43.33 22.02 -15.05
CA ALA A 37 -44.44 21.06 -14.83
C ALA A 37 -44.65 20.13 -16.04
N ASN A 38 -44.74 18.83 -15.74
CA ASN A 38 -45.59 17.76 -16.30
C ASN A 38 -46.11 17.84 -17.76
N GLU A 39 -45.76 16.83 -18.57
CA GLU A 39 -46.72 16.02 -19.35
C GLU A 39 -46.06 14.79 -20.01
N LYS A 40 -46.74 13.64 -19.98
CA LYS A 40 -46.53 12.34 -20.66
C LYS A 40 -47.89 12.03 -21.33
N PRO A 41 -48.07 11.32 -22.49
CA PRO A 41 -47.37 10.13 -23.05
C PRO A 41 -47.03 10.27 -24.57
N ALA A 42 -46.35 9.38 -25.30
CA ALA A 42 -46.39 7.91 -25.35
C ALA A 42 -45.21 7.32 -26.15
N ALA A 43 -44.95 6.03 -25.88
CA ALA A 43 -44.53 4.96 -26.79
C ALA A 43 -43.25 5.10 -27.66
N GLY A 44 -42.31 4.20 -27.37
CA GLY A 44 -41.64 3.44 -28.43
C GLY A 44 -40.21 3.84 -28.76
N THR A 45 -39.26 3.59 -27.86
CA THR A 45 -37.88 3.31 -28.28
C THR A 45 -37.25 2.39 -27.26
N ALA A 46 -36.65 1.30 -27.75
CA ALA A 46 -36.08 0.24 -26.94
C ALA A 46 -35.10 0.80 -25.90
N SER A 47 -35.36 0.50 -24.63
CA SER A 47 -34.38 0.71 -23.56
C SER A 47 -33.11 -0.07 -23.90
N PRO A 48 -31.92 0.55 -23.88
CA PRO A 48 -30.70 -0.22 -23.83
C PRO A 48 -30.78 -1.08 -22.56
N THR A 49 -30.68 -2.39 -22.73
CA THR A 49 -30.41 -3.33 -21.65
C THR A 49 -29.29 -2.73 -20.81
N PRO A 50 -29.43 -2.59 -19.47
CA PRO A 50 -28.30 -2.23 -18.65
C PRO A 50 -27.24 -3.30 -18.87
N GLU A 51 -26.18 -2.95 -19.60
CA GLU A 51 -24.96 -3.74 -19.59
C GLU A 51 -24.64 -3.92 -18.12
N THR A 52 -24.74 -5.16 -17.67
CA THR A 52 -24.38 -5.54 -16.32
C THR A 52 -22.91 -5.21 -16.21
N LYS A 53 -22.61 -4.06 -15.61
CA LYS A 53 -21.27 -3.66 -15.20
C LYS A 53 -20.63 -4.92 -14.62
N PRO A 54 -19.51 -5.42 -15.17
CA PRO A 54 -18.89 -6.64 -14.69
C PRO A 54 -18.79 -6.51 -13.18
N GLU A 55 -19.54 -7.35 -12.46
CA GLU A 55 -19.46 -7.42 -11.01
C GLU A 55 -17.99 -7.71 -10.74
N ALA A 56 -17.32 -6.77 -10.08
CA ALA A 56 -15.90 -6.90 -9.77
C ALA A 56 -15.72 -8.27 -9.13
N ALA A 57 -14.95 -9.14 -9.78
CA ALA A 57 -14.78 -10.52 -9.33
C ALA A 57 -14.40 -10.49 -7.86
N LYS A 58 -15.22 -11.12 -7.01
CA LYS A 58 -15.02 -11.10 -5.58
C LYS A 58 -13.68 -11.75 -5.28
N ILE A 59 -12.72 -10.95 -4.82
CA ILE A 59 -11.37 -11.41 -4.49
C ILE A 59 -11.49 -12.36 -3.28
N ASP A 60 -11.13 -13.64 -3.47
CA ASP A 60 -11.10 -14.63 -2.39
C ASP A 60 -9.69 -14.75 -1.82
N CYS A 61 -9.51 -14.24 -0.60
CA CYS A 61 -8.24 -14.30 0.14
C CYS A 61 -8.19 -15.44 1.16
N LYS A 62 -9.11 -16.41 1.07
CA LYS A 62 -9.13 -17.57 1.96
C LYS A 62 -8.23 -18.68 1.45
N GLY A 63 -7.77 -19.53 2.36
CA GLY A 63 -7.01 -20.74 2.01
C GLY A 63 -5.60 -20.50 1.46
N LEU A 64 -5.09 -19.26 1.54
CA LEU A 64 -3.71 -18.95 1.19
C LEU A 64 -2.76 -19.74 2.11
N SER A 65 -1.69 -20.27 1.55
CA SER A 65 -0.75 -21.11 2.29
C SER A 65 0.68 -20.90 1.82
N MET A 66 1.62 -21.10 2.74
CA MET A 66 3.06 -21.06 2.47
C MET A 66 3.77 -22.17 3.27
N PRO A 67 4.80 -22.82 2.71
CA PRO A 67 5.60 -23.79 3.44
C PRO A 67 6.17 -23.19 4.73
N GLY A 68 6.14 -23.94 5.84
CA GLY A 68 6.66 -23.48 7.13
C GLY A 68 5.87 -22.36 7.81
N LYS A 69 4.73 -21.91 7.24
CA LYS A 69 3.99 -20.74 7.71
C LYS A 69 2.53 -21.07 8.05
N ILE A 70 1.92 -20.26 8.92
CA ILE A 70 0.49 -20.29 9.28
C ILE A 70 -0.13 -18.99 8.80
N ALA A 71 -1.17 -19.05 7.95
CA ALA A 71 -1.90 -17.86 7.53
C ALA A 71 -2.60 -17.21 8.72
N ILE A 72 -2.62 -15.87 8.76
CA ILE A 72 -3.31 -15.08 9.79
C ILE A 72 -4.53 -14.42 9.15
N PRO A 73 -5.73 -15.05 9.16
CA PRO A 73 -6.87 -14.58 8.37
C PRO A 73 -7.37 -13.21 8.79
N LYS A 74 -7.21 -12.85 10.08
CA LYS A 74 -7.58 -11.54 10.61
C LYS A 74 -6.70 -10.40 10.07
N GLN A 75 -5.54 -10.73 9.50
CA GLN A 75 -4.58 -9.81 8.90
C GLN A 75 -4.39 -10.13 7.41
N THR A 76 -5.37 -10.79 6.79
CA THR A 76 -5.38 -11.12 5.36
C THR A 76 -6.66 -10.56 4.74
N PHE A 77 -6.52 -9.73 3.72
CA PHE A 77 -7.64 -8.98 3.15
C PHE A 77 -7.46 -8.74 1.65
N PRO A 78 -8.58 -8.51 0.93
CA PRO A 78 -8.53 -8.04 -0.44
C PRO A 78 -7.71 -6.75 -0.57
N PHE A 79 -6.89 -6.69 -1.60
CA PHE A 79 -6.03 -5.57 -1.92
C PHE A 79 -6.41 -5.06 -3.32
N ASP A 80 -7.03 -3.88 -3.35
CA ASP A 80 -7.58 -3.26 -4.56
C ASP A 80 -6.83 -1.97 -4.95
N ASN A 81 -5.54 -1.90 -4.61
CA ASN A 81 -4.68 -0.77 -4.95
C ASN A 81 -3.64 -1.17 -6.00
N GLU A 82 -3.29 -0.24 -6.88
CA GLU A 82 -2.20 -0.42 -7.83
C GLU A 82 -0.85 -0.59 -7.11
N PRO A 83 0.12 -1.33 -7.67
CA PRO A 83 0.06 -2.04 -8.96
C PRO A 83 -0.56 -3.46 -8.85
N PHE A 84 -1.04 -3.84 -7.67
CA PHE A 84 -1.52 -5.20 -7.40
C PHE A 84 -3.04 -5.26 -7.28
N LYS A 85 -3.76 -4.45 -8.04
CA LYS A 85 -5.21 -4.44 -7.98
C LYS A 85 -5.80 -5.84 -8.24
N GLY A 86 -6.84 -6.20 -7.50
CA GLY A 86 -7.46 -7.51 -7.59
C GLY A 86 -6.64 -8.64 -6.95
N SER A 87 -5.89 -8.36 -5.89
CA SER A 87 -5.04 -9.33 -5.19
C SER A 87 -5.39 -9.41 -3.71
N CYS A 88 -4.61 -10.16 -2.94
CA CYS A 88 -4.74 -10.31 -1.49
C CYS A 88 -3.43 -9.90 -0.83
N PHE A 89 -3.50 -8.99 0.14
CA PHE A 89 -2.43 -8.83 1.10
C PHE A 89 -2.61 -9.88 2.18
N ALA A 90 -1.59 -10.66 2.45
CA ALA A 90 -1.68 -11.81 3.35
C ALA A 90 -0.51 -11.82 4.34
N THR A 91 -0.84 -11.86 5.62
CA THR A 91 0.11 -12.03 6.71
C THR A 91 0.17 -13.48 7.16
N PHE A 92 1.37 -13.96 7.48
CA PHE A 92 1.65 -15.30 7.95
C PHE A 92 2.57 -15.29 9.17
N GLY A 93 2.29 -16.13 10.15
CA GLY A 93 3.24 -16.45 11.23
C GLY A 93 4.12 -17.65 10.88
N SER A 94 5.24 -17.80 11.58
CA SER A 94 6.18 -18.91 11.44
C SER A 94 5.78 -20.11 12.29
N LYS A 95 5.74 -21.32 11.72
CA LYS A 95 5.47 -22.55 12.48
C LYS A 95 6.59 -22.91 13.45
N GLU A 96 7.82 -22.50 13.14
CA GLU A 96 8.98 -22.76 13.99
C GLU A 96 9.06 -21.78 15.14
N ASP A 97 8.70 -20.51 14.90
CA ASP A 97 8.75 -19.51 15.95
C ASP A 97 7.54 -19.62 16.87
N MET A 98 6.33 -19.86 16.35
CA MET A 98 5.11 -19.97 17.17
C MET A 98 5.10 -21.24 18.02
N LEU A 99 4.69 -21.13 19.30
CA LEU A 99 4.53 -22.29 20.19
C LEU A 99 3.29 -23.12 19.82
N ASP A 100 2.19 -22.44 19.50
CA ASP A 100 0.94 -23.04 19.06
C ASP A 100 0.09 -22.02 18.26
N ALA A 101 -1.11 -22.42 17.84
CA ALA A 101 -2.01 -21.57 17.06
C ALA A 101 -2.63 -20.39 17.84
N LYS A 102 -2.47 -20.34 19.16
CA LYS A 102 -2.92 -19.26 20.04
C LYS A 102 -1.79 -18.31 20.43
N ASP A 103 -0.53 -18.68 20.16
CA ASP A 103 0.63 -17.80 20.30
C ASP A 103 0.47 -16.56 19.41
N LEU A 104 1.23 -15.51 19.74
CA LEU A 104 1.43 -14.38 18.84
C LEU A 104 1.98 -14.89 17.51
N PRO A 105 1.61 -14.30 16.36
CA PRO A 105 2.07 -14.76 15.05
C PRO A 105 3.53 -14.40 14.79
N ARG A 106 4.42 -14.92 15.63
CA ARG A 106 5.87 -14.68 15.63
C ARG A 106 6.51 -15.13 14.32
N GLY A 107 7.59 -14.47 13.94
CA GLY A 107 8.20 -14.63 12.61
C GLY A 107 7.24 -14.20 11.49
N SER A 108 6.48 -13.14 11.76
CA SER A 108 5.48 -12.62 10.83
C SER A 108 6.12 -12.22 9.50
N THR A 109 5.51 -12.63 8.39
CA THR A 109 5.84 -12.18 7.04
C THR A 109 4.56 -11.79 6.32
N PHE A 110 4.64 -10.85 5.37
CA PHE A 110 3.49 -10.40 4.60
C PHE A 110 3.82 -10.29 3.12
N HIS A 111 2.86 -10.68 2.30
CA HIS A 111 3.05 -10.88 0.88
C HIS A 111 1.79 -10.49 0.11
N ILE A 112 1.94 -10.26 -1.19
CA ILE A 112 0.79 -10.11 -2.09
C ILE A 112 0.57 -11.42 -2.83
N PHE A 113 -0.68 -11.88 -2.84
CA PHE A 113 -1.15 -13.07 -3.54
C PHE A 113 -2.16 -12.71 -4.62
N LYS A 114 -2.02 -13.30 -5.81
CA LYS A 114 -3.03 -13.23 -6.87
C LYS A 114 -3.34 -14.63 -7.36
N ASP A 115 -4.61 -14.97 -7.44
CA ASP A 115 -5.09 -16.29 -7.86
C ASP A 115 -4.43 -17.44 -7.07
N GLY A 116 -4.33 -17.27 -5.75
CA GLY A 116 -3.72 -18.24 -4.83
C GLY A 116 -2.19 -18.36 -4.91
N LYS A 117 -1.52 -17.57 -5.76
CA LYS A 117 -0.06 -17.58 -5.91
C LYS A 117 0.55 -16.31 -5.34
N LYS A 118 1.68 -16.46 -4.64
CA LYS A 118 2.48 -15.32 -4.21
C LYS A 118 3.05 -14.60 -5.44
N VAL A 119 2.80 -13.31 -5.57
CA VAL A 119 3.26 -12.47 -6.69
C VAL A 119 4.20 -11.34 -6.25
N TYR A 120 4.24 -11.02 -4.96
CA TYR A 120 5.13 -10.00 -4.42
C TYR A 120 5.53 -10.30 -2.97
N ASP A 121 6.79 -10.02 -2.66
CA ASP A 121 7.32 -9.98 -1.30
C ASP A 121 7.52 -8.52 -0.92
N LEU A 122 6.91 -8.09 0.18
CA LEU A 122 7.25 -6.80 0.76
C LEU A 122 8.64 -6.89 1.41
N PRO A 123 9.40 -5.78 1.48
CA PRO A 123 10.61 -5.72 2.28
C PRO A 123 10.35 -6.20 3.72
N ASP A 124 11.33 -6.88 4.31
CA ASP A 124 11.20 -7.38 5.68
C ASP A 124 11.39 -6.24 6.68
N ALA A 125 10.34 -5.89 7.43
CA ALA A 125 10.41 -4.88 8.49
C ALA A 125 10.99 -5.40 9.81
N PHE A 126 11.17 -6.70 9.95
CA PHE A 126 11.66 -7.32 11.17
C PHE A 126 13.11 -7.80 11.04
N ASP A 127 13.78 -7.59 9.91
CA ASP A 127 15.16 -8.02 9.65
C ASP A 127 15.40 -9.50 10.02
N GLY A 128 14.44 -10.37 9.72
CA GLY A 128 14.48 -11.80 10.02
C GLY A 128 14.25 -12.15 11.50
N MET A 129 13.88 -11.21 12.37
CA MET A 129 13.63 -11.48 13.78
C MET A 129 12.37 -12.34 13.99
N GLY A 130 12.59 -13.61 14.30
CA GLY A 130 11.51 -14.56 14.62
C GLY A 130 10.68 -14.19 15.85
N ALA A 131 11.16 -13.30 16.72
CA ALA A 131 10.44 -12.83 17.90
C ALA A 131 9.40 -11.74 17.61
N CYS A 132 9.29 -11.27 16.37
CA CYS A 132 8.42 -10.15 15.99
C CYS A 132 7.13 -10.60 15.30
N TRP A 133 6.08 -9.81 15.44
CA TRP A 133 4.77 -10.04 14.84
C TRP A 133 4.10 -8.73 14.40
N VAL A 134 3.20 -8.84 13.43
CA VAL A 134 2.32 -7.74 13.03
C VAL A 134 1.16 -7.63 14.01
N GLU A 135 0.84 -6.42 14.47
CA GLU A 135 -0.35 -6.14 15.27
C GLU A 135 -1.48 -5.58 14.40
N ALA A 136 -1.17 -4.61 13.54
CA ALA A 136 -2.14 -3.98 12.66
C ALA A 136 -1.51 -3.56 11.32
N ILE A 137 -2.34 -3.55 10.29
CA ILE A 137 -2.02 -3.01 8.97
C ILE A 137 -3.07 -1.96 8.62
N SER A 138 -2.64 -0.85 8.03
CA SER A 138 -3.51 0.17 7.44
C SER A 138 -3.03 0.53 6.04
N PHE A 139 -3.94 1.08 5.24
CA PHE A 139 -3.71 1.49 3.85
C PHE A 139 -4.17 2.92 3.67
N ASP A 140 -3.27 3.79 3.23
CA ASP A 140 -3.61 5.17 2.96
C ASP A 140 -2.60 5.81 2.00
N ASP A 141 -3.00 6.86 1.31
CA ASP A 141 -2.09 7.73 0.55
C ASP A 141 -1.49 8.77 1.52
N LEU A 142 -0.22 8.58 1.88
CA LEU A 142 0.42 9.38 2.93
C LEU A 142 1.08 10.65 2.41
N ASN A 143 1.38 10.73 1.11
CA ASN A 143 2.10 11.83 0.48
C ASN A 143 1.27 12.62 -0.56
N GLY A 144 0.06 12.17 -0.89
CA GLY A 144 -0.87 12.80 -1.83
C GLY A 144 -0.61 12.47 -3.30
N ASP A 145 0.16 11.44 -3.62
CA ASP A 145 0.48 11.04 -5.00
C ASP A 145 -0.54 10.08 -5.63
N LYS A 146 -1.60 9.72 -4.88
CA LYS A 146 -2.67 8.80 -5.25
C LYS A 146 -2.24 7.34 -5.35
N LEU A 147 -1.06 7.00 -4.86
CA LEU A 147 -0.62 5.62 -4.65
C LEU A 147 -0.81 5.29 -3.18
N VAL A 148 -1.53 4.20 -2.92
CA VAL A 148 -1.81 3.79 -1.54
C VAL A 148 -0.58 3.10 -0.97
N ASP A 149 -0.06 3.67 0.12
CA ASP A 149 1.02 3.15 0.94
C ASP A 149 0.50 2.13 1.96
N VAL A 150 1.41 1.40 2.59
CA VAL A 150 1.08 0.46 3.68
C VAL A 150 1.72 0.92 4.97
N ILE A 151 0.92 1.02 6.03
CA ILE A 151 1.38 1.25 7.40
C ILE A 151 1.32 -0.06 8.15
N MET A 152 2.44 -0.48 8.71
CA MET A 152 2.54 -1.65 9.58
C MET A 152 2.86 -1.22 11.00
N ALA A 153 1.95 -1.55 11.92
CA ALA A 153 2.23 -1.53 13.34
C ALA A 153 2.58 -2.95 13.77
N GLY A 154 3.78 -3.12 14.32
CA GLY A 154 4.32 -4.41 14.73
C GLY A 154 4.95 -4.33 16.10
N SER A 155 5.23 -5.49 16.65
CA SER A 155 5.81 -5.64 17.98
C SER A 155 6.84 -6.76 17.97
N CYS A 156 7.84 -6.65 18.83
CA CYS A 156 8.87 -7.66 19.05
C CYS A 156 8.94 -8.00 20.54
N LEU A 157 9.23 -9.27 20.86
CA LEU A 157 9.46 -9.67 22.26
C LEU A 157 10.75 -9.04 22.78
N SER A 158 10.71 -8.59 24.02
CA SER A 158 11.87 -8.29 24.87
C SER A 158 11.90 -9.22 26.07
N ALA A 159 12.91 -9.08 26.93
CA ALA A 159 13.06 -9.91 28.13
C ALA A 159 11.89 -9.82 29.13
N ARG A 160 11.07 -8.76 29.11
CA ARG A 160 9.99 -8.54 30.10
C ARG A 160 8.63 -8.17 29.51
N ASP A 161 8.60 -7.64 28.29
CA ASP A 161 7.38 -7.20 27.60
C ASP A 161 7.63 -7.19 26.09
N SER A 162 6.83 -6.47 25.32
CA SER A 162 7.00 -6.18 23.90
C SER A 162 7.45 -4.74 23.65
N TYR A 163 8.10 -4.48 22.52
CA TYR A 163 8.38 -3.13 22.04
C TYR A 163 7.89 -2.97 20.59
N PRO A 164 7.44 -1.76 20.20
CA PRO A 164 7.00 -1.53 18.83
C PRO A 164 8.13 -1.68 17.82
N GLN A 165 7.83 -2.33 16.71
CA GLN A 165 8.66 -2.39 15.50
C GLN A 165 7.76 -2.11 14.31
N ASN A 166 7.78 -0.86 13.87
CA ASN A 166 6.84 -0.30 12.90
C ASN A 166 7.54 -0.10 11.55
N ALA A 167 6.76 -0.13 10.47
CA ALA A 167 7.30 0.20 9.15
C ALA A 167 6.25 0.87 8.26
N VAL A 168 6.73 1.72 7.37
CA VAL A 168 5.96 2.29 6.28
C VAL A 168 6.50 1.76 4.96
N TYR A 169 5.60 1.27 4.13
CA TYR A 169 5.91 0.82 2.78
C TYR A 169 5.37 1.83 1.79
N VAL A 170 6.29 2.57 1.18
CA VAL A 170 6.00 3.56 0.16
C VAL A 170 5.71 2.88 -1.16
N ASN A 171 4.55 3.17 -1.74
CA ASN A 171 4.16 2.67 -3.04
C ASN A 171 4.84 3.47 -4.16
N THR A 172 5.61 2.80 -5.00
CA THR A 172 6.34 3.42 -6.12
C THR A 172 5.60 3.29 -7.46
N GLY A 173 4.39 2.74 -7.45
CA GLY A 173 3.61 2.40 -8.65
C GLY A 173 4.09 1.13 -9.35
N LYS A 174 5.23 0.55 -8.94
CA LYS A 174 5.76 -0.74 -9.43
C LYS A 174 5.88 -1.79 -8.33
N GLY A 175 5.78 -1.35 -7.08
CA GLY A 175 5.95 -2.16 -5.88
C GLY A 175 6.12 -1.25 -4.68
N PHE A 176 6.69 -1.80 -3.62
CA PHE A 176 6.86 -1.13 -2.33
C PHE A 176 8.31 -1.04 -1.91
N THR A 177 8.71 0.12 -1.43
CA THR A 177 10.00 0.37 -0.77
C THR A 177 9.78 0.74 0.69
N THR A 178 10.78 0.53 1.53
CA THR A 178 10.77 0.98 2.91
C THR A 178 12.14 1.56 3.27
N ASP A 179 12.19 2.42 4.27
CA ASP A 179 13.41 3.08 4.73
C ASP A 179 13.61 2.78 6.22
N SER A 180 14.67 2.04 6.55
CA SER A 180 14.97 1.64 7.92
C SER A 180 15.19 2.83 8.84
N ASP A 181 15.95 3.83 8.38
CA ASP A 181 16.33 5.00 9.18
C ASP A 181 15.11 5.87 9.50
N ALA A 182 14.17 5.98 8.56
CA ALA A 182 12.89 6.65 8.78
C ALA A 182 11.99 5.83 9.73
N ASN A 183 11.94 4.51 9.56
CA ASN A 183 11.16 3.62 10.42
C ASN A 183 11.63 3.63 11.87
N GLU A 184 12.93 3.85 12.14
CA GLU A 184 13.44 4.05 13.50
C GLU A 184 12.77 5.24 14.23
N LYS A 185 12.30 6.25 13.49
CA LYS A 185 11.57 7.39 14.07
C LYS A 185 10.16 7.04 14.55
N LEU A 186 9.65 5.88 14.12
CA LEU A 186 8.33 5.37 14.52
C LEU A 186 8.39 4.59 15.84
N GLN A 187 9.56 4.47 16.45
CA GLN A 187 9.72 3.83 17.76
C GLN A 187 8.81 4.49 18.81
N GLY A 188 8.19 3.65 19.64
CA GLY A 188 7.27 4.09 20.69
C GLY A 188 5.84 4.38 20.24
N MET A 189 5.56 4.42 18.93
CA MET A 189 4.19 4.52 18.42
C MET A 189 3.52 3.14 18.47
N LYS A 190 2.31 3.08 19.06
CA LYS A 190 1.60 1.81 19.30
C LYS A 190 0.41 1.56 18.36
N THR A 191 0.05 2.52 17.52
CA THR A 191 -1.13 2.41 16.66
C THR A 191 -0.80 2.87 15.25
N ALA A 192 -1.47 2.25 14.26
CA ALA A 192 -1.36 2.67 12.86
C ALA A 192 -1.68 4.16 12.67
N LYS A 193 -2.66 4.70 13.42
CA LYS A 193 -3.03 6.12 13.36
C LYS A 193 -1.93 7.05 13.87
N ALA A 194 -1.21 6.66 14.93
CA ALA A 194 -0.09 7.46 15.43
C ALA A 194 1.08 7.47 14.42
N ILE A 195 1.33 6.33 13.78
CA ILE A 195 2.32 6.22 12.69
C ILE A 195 1.92 7.10 11.52
N GLU A 196 0.67 6.99 11.05
CA GLU A 196 0.11 7.81 9.97
C GLU A 196 0.29 9.32 10.26
N ASP A 197 -0.14 9.76 11.45
CA ASP A 197 -0.04 11.17 11.87
C ASP A 197 1.39 11.69 11.90
N TYR A 198 2.34 10.84 12.28
CA TYR A 198 3.76 11.18 12.26
C TYR A 198 4.28 11.32 10.83
N VAL A 199 4.05 10.30 9.99
CA VAL A 199 4.53 10.26 8.61
C VAL A 199 4.00 11.44 7.80
N ARG A 200 2.72 11.80 7.97
CA ARG A 200 2.11 12.97 7.31
C ARG A 200 2.75 14.30 7.70
N LYS A 201 3.31 14.42 8.91
CA LYS A 201 4.05 15.61 9.37
C LYS A 201 5.52 15.59 8.94
N HIS A 202 6.05 14.41 8.65
CA HIS A 202 7.45 14.13 8.40
C HIS A 202 7.69 13.51 7.01
N THR A 203 6.86 13.83 6.01
CA THR A 203 6.82 13.14 4.71
C THR A 203 8.19 13.05 4.03
N LYS A 204 9.03 14.08 4.13
CA LYS A 204 10.37 14.09 3.51
C LYS A 204 11.33 13.04 4.08
N GLU A 205 11.06 12.50 5.26
CA GLU A 205 11.88 11.43 5.87
C GLU A 205 11.58 10.07 5.22
N PHE A 206 10.34 9.85 4.79
CA PHE A 206 9.86 8.56 4.27
C PHE A 206 9.82 8.51 2.74
N PHE A 207 9.55 9.64 2.07
CA PHE A 207 9.34 9.72 0.63
C PHE A 207 10.53 10.43 -0.03
N LYS A 208 11.40 9.66 -0.69
CA LYS A 208 12.65 10.11 -1.33
C LYS A 208 12.58 10.02 -2.85
#